data_AF-A0A3M6A9X9-F1
#
_entry.id   AF-A0A3M6A9X9-F1
#
_cell.length_a   1.000
_cell.length_b   1.000
_cell.length_c   1.000
_cell.angle_alpha   90.00
_cell.angle_beta   90.00
_cell.angle_gamma   90.00
#
_symmetry.space_group_name_H-M   'P 1'
#
loop_
_entity.id
_entity.type
_entity.pdbx_description
1 polymer ?
#
loop_
_entity_poly.entity_id
_entity_poly.type
_entity_poly.pdbx_seq_one_letter_code
_entity_poly.pdbx_strand_id
1 'polypeptide(L)' 'MLGSEHLMADILSLRDAVKQLVNDGDIVALEGFTHLIPTAAGHEIIRQGKKD' A
#
# COMPACT_ATOMS: atom_id res chain seq x y z
N MET A 1 -21.04 -16.12 18.79
CA MET A 1 -19.92 -16.45 17.87
C MET A 1 -19.40 -15.15 17.28
N LEU A 2 -18.45 -14.51 17.94
CA LEU A 2 -17.68 -13.43 17.33
C LEU A 2 -16.35 -14.07 16.95
N GLY A 3 -16.26 -14.51 15.69
CA GLY A 3 -15.05 -15.11 15.14
C GLY A 3 -13.99 -14.04 15.02
N SER A 4 -12.88 -14.26 15.71
CA SER A 4 -11.66 -13.46 15.64
C SER A 4 -10.96 -13.70 14.29
N GLU A 5 -11.58 -13.34 13.16
CA GLU A 5 -11.00 -13.50 11.82
C GLU A 5 -10.33 -12.23 11.29
N HIS A 6 -9.76 -11.38 12.16
CA HIS A 6 -9.17 -10.11 11.72
C HIS A 6 -7.80 -9.80 12.31
N LEU A 7 -6.95 -10.83 12.45
CA LEU A 7 -5.57 -10.67 12.94
C LEU A 7 -4.51 -11.15 11.93
N MET A 8 -4.89 -11.56 10.72
CA MET A 8 -3.92 -11.87 9.67
C MET A 8 -3.89 -10.75 8.64
N ALA A 9 -2.69 -10.24 8.37
CA ALA A 9 -2.48 -9.32 7.27
C ALA A 9 -2.65 -10.07 5.93
N ASP A 10 -3.41 -9.46 5.02
CA ASP A 10 -3.55 -9.99 3.67
C ASP A 10 -2.25 -9.84 2.90
N ILE A 11 -1.78 -10.93 2.29
CA ILE A 11 -0.64 -10.91 1.38
C ILE A 11 -1.17 -10.69 -0.03
N LEU A 12 -0.94 -9.48 -0.55
CA LEU A 12 -1.38 -9.06 -1.88
C LEU A 12 -0.20 -8.83 -2.81
N SER A 13 -0.47 -8.85 -4.11
CA SER A 13 0.48 -8.29 -5.09
C SER A 13 0.60 -6.78 -4.86
N LEU A 14 1.77 -6.20 -5.12
CA LEU A 14 1.98 -4.76 -4.94
C LEU A 14 1.00 -3.91 -5.75
N ARG A 15 0.71 -4.34 -6.98
CA ARG A 15 -0.27 -3.68 -7.86
C ARG A 15 -1.66 -3.67 -7.24
N ASP A 16 -2.10 -4.81 -6.72
CA ASP A 16 -3.44 -4.94 -6.13
C ASP A 16 -3.53 -4.18 -4.81
N ALA A 17 -2.48 -4.23 -3.98
CA ALA A 17 -2.41 -3.47 -2.73
C ALA A 17 -2.54 -1.95 -2.99
N VAL A 18 -1.75 -1.39 -3.91
CA VAL A 18 -1.84 0.04 -4.24
C VAL A 18 -3.19 0.39 -4.84
N LYS A 19 -3.74 -0.46 -5.71
CA LYS A 19 -5.05 -0.20 -6.34
C LYS A 19 -6.18 -0.15 -5.32
N GLN A 20 -6.14 -1.02 -4.32
CA GLN A 20 -7.21 -1.19 -3.33
C GLN A 20 -7.10 -0.22 -2.15
N LEU A 21 -5.87 0.12 -1.73
CA LEU A 21 -5.63 0.80 -0.46
C LEU A 21 -5.19 2.26 -0.59
N VAL A 22 -4.77 2.70 -1.78
CA VAL A 22 -4.35 4.10 -2.04
C VAL A 22 -5.30 4.75 -3.02
N ASN A 23 -5.87 5.89 -2.65
CA ASN A 23 -6.82 6.66 -3.45
C ASN A 23 -6.30 8.07 -3.75
N ASP A 24 -6.98 8.76 -4.65
CA ASP A 24 -6.68 10.16 -4.91
C ASP A 24 -7.05 11.01 -3.68
N GLY A 25 -6.20 11.97 -3.32
CA GLY A 25 -6.30 12.81 -2.14
C GLY A 25 -5.75 12.19 -0.85
N ASP A 26 -5.31 10.92 -0.87
CA ASP A 26 -4.74 10.28 0.31
C ASP A 26 -3.34 10.83 0.65
N ILE A 27 -3.08 11.02 1.94
CA ILE A 27 -1.73 11.29 2.45
C ILE A 27 -1.09 9.95 2.86
N VAL A 28 -0.08 9.51 2.11
CA VAL A 28 0.56 8.21 2.29
C VAL A 28 1.98 8.37 2.85
N ALA A 29 2.31 7.58 3.89
CA ALA A 29 3.67 7.46 4.41
C ALA A 29 4.35 6.21 3.85
N LEU A 30 5.54 6.38 3.28
CA LEU A 30 6.40 5.29 2.76
C LEU A 30 7.65 5.20 3.64
N GLU A 31 7.55 4.48 4.75
CA GLU A 31 8.61 4.41 5.76
C GLU A 31 9.63 3.30 5.47
N GLY A 32 10.90 3.60 5.71
CA GLY A 32 12.03 2.69 5.55
C GLY A 32 13.37 3.40 5.75
N PHE A 33 14.48 2.65 5.85
CA PHE A 33 15.82 3.23 6.04
C PHE A 33 16.80 2.68 5.00
N THR A 34 17.55 3.56 4.35
CA THR A 34 18.49 3.24 3.26
C THR A 34 17.82 2.40 2.15
N HIS A 35 18.21 1.13 2.01
CA HIS A 35 17.73 0.20 0.99
C HIS A 35 16.35 -0.39 1.30
N LEU A 36 15.85 -0.23 2.53
CA LEU A 36 14.51 -0.68 2.93
C LEU A 36 13.42 0.36 2.63
N ILE A 37 13.77 1.51 2.05
CA ILE A 37 12.76 2.44 1.52
C ILE A 37 11.91 1.68 0.49
N PRO A 38 10.56 1.71 0.58
CA PRO A 38 9.68 0.95 -0.30
C PRO A 38 9.52 1.64 -1.66
N THR A 39 10.64 1.80 -2.39
CA THR A 39 10.69 2.49 -3.69
C THR A 39 9.76 1.87 -4.72
N ALA A 40 9.60 0.54 -4.70
CA ALA A 40 8.65 -0.16 -5.56
C ALA A 40 7.21 0.32 -5.36
N ALA A 41 6.78 0.56 -4.12
CA ALA A 41 5.44 1.06 -3.82
C ALA A 41 5.25 2.48 -4.33
N GLY A 42 6.24 3.35 -4.13
CA GLY A 42 6.23 4.72 -4.67
C GLY A 42 6.13 4.74 -6.20
N HIS A 43 6.94 3.91 -6.89
CA HIS A 43 6.87 3.77 -8.34
C HIS A 43 5.50 3.26 -8.81
N GLU A 44 4.90 2.33 -8.07
CA GLU A 44 3.59 1.76 -8.41
C GLU A 44 2.46 2.79 -8.26
N ILE A 45 2.47 3.60 -7.20
CA ILE A 45 1.51 4.71 -7.00
C ILE A 45 1.56 5.67 -8.19
N ILE A 46 2.77 6.08 -8.61
CA ILE A 46 2.98 6.93 -9.79
C ILE A 46 2.48 6.24 -11.06
N ARG A 47 2.77 4.95 -11.24
CA ARG A 47 2.35 4.18 -12.42
C ARG A 47 0.83 4.06 -12.52
N GLN A 48 0.13 3.96 -11.40
CA GLN A 48 -1.34 3.96 -11.36
C GLN A 48 -1.94 5.36 -11.49
N GLY A 49 -1.12 6.41 -11.46
CA GLY A 49 -1.54 7.79 -11.68
C GLY A 49 -2.35 8.38 -10.52
N LYS A 50 -2.11 7.91 -9.29
CA LYS A 50 -2.76 8.46 -8.08
C LYS A 50 -2.32 9.91 -7.85
N LYS A 51 -3.23 10.79 -7.45
CA LYS A 51 -3.01 12.25 -7.32
C LYS A 51 -3.56 12.82 -6.02
N ASP A 52 -3.28 14.10 -5.80
CA ASP A 52 -3.88 14.93 -4.75
C ASP A 52 -5.33 15.33 -5.03
#